data_AF-R0F1C2-F1
#
_entry.id   AF-R0F1C2-F1
#
_cell.length_a   1.000
_cell.length_b   1.000
_cell.length_c   1.000
_cell.angle_alpha   90.00
_cell.angle_beta   90.00
_cell.angle_gamma   90.00
#
_symmetry.space_group_name_H-M   'P 1'
#
loop_
_entity.id
_entity.type
_entity.pdbx_description
1 polymer ?
#
loop_
_entity_poly.entity_id
_entity_poly.type
_entity_poly.pdbx_seq_one_letter_code
_entity_poly.pdbx_strand_id
1 'polypeptide(L)'
;MKTSMSIIIIFFVAFLSITTISLAKMSNVEDCIRRNIAHVETPEDMFCRDEGRIVMYFLKLNGTFPHYYVKALCNVFGNDDMKVKQYVLEKWLNLSKKLIDSLSCASL
;
A
#
# COMPACT_ATOMS: atom_id res chain seq x y z
N MET A 1 13.05 37.70 13.29
CA MET A 1 13.46 36.79 12.18
C MET A 1 13.94 35.41 12.64
N LYS A 2 14.72 35.25 13.72
CA LYS A 2 15.27 33.95 14.16
C LYS A 2 14.22 32.88 14.52
N THR A 3 13.17 33.24 15.26
CA THR A 3 12.12 32.30 15.69
C THR A 3 11.30 31.76 14.53
N SER A 4 10.99 32.60 13.54
CA SER A 4 10.25 32.19 12.33
C SER A 4 11.06 31.23 11.46
N MET A 5 12.38 31.42 11.32
CA MET A 5 13.23 30.50 10.56
C MET A 5 13.33 29.13 11.23
N SER A 6 13.50 29.07 12.55
CA SER A 6 13.54 27.79 13.27
C SER A 6 12.23 27.02 13.16
N ILE A 7 11.07 27.70 13.23
CA ILE A 7 9.76 27.06 13.04
C ILE A 7 9.63 26.50 11.62
N ILE A 8 10.00 27.28 10.59
CA ILE A 8 9.96 26.82 9.19
C ILE A 8 10.85 25.59 8.99
N ILE A 9 12.07 25.58 9.56
CA ILE A 9 12.98 24.44 9.49
C ILE A 9 12.36 23.21 10.15
N ILE A 10 11.74 23.34 11.33
CA ILE A 10 11.10 22.22 12.02
C ILE A 10 9.94 21.64 11.19
N PHE A 11 9.06 22.48 10.64
CA PHE A 11 7.97 22.02 9.78
C PHE A 11 8.48 21.33 8.52
N PHE A 12 9.53 21.86 7.90
CA PHE A 12 10.12 21.29 6.70
C PHE A 12 10.77 19.93 6.99
N VAL A 13 11.51 19.80 8.09
CA VAL A 13 12.12 18.52 8.53
C VAL A 13 11.04 17.49 8.87
N ALA A 14 9.98 17.88 9.57
CA ALA A 14 8.86 16.99 9.88
C ALA A 14 8.15 16.51 8.60
N PHE A 15 7.87 17.41 7.66
CA PHE A 15 7.25 17.08 6.38
C PHE A 15 8.13 16.09 5.58
N LEU A 16 9.42 16.38 5.43
CA LEU A 16 10.36 15.48 4.76
C LEU A 16 10.38 14.10 5.43
N SER A 17 10.44 14.04 6.76
CA SER A 17 10.44 12.78 7.51
C SER A 17 9.18 11.95 7.22
N ILE A 18 8.00 12.56 7.24
CA ILE A 18 6.72 11.88 6.95
C ILE A 18 6.69 11.35 5.51
N THR A 19 7.19 12.13 4.55
CA THR A 19 7.23 11.70 3.14
C THR A 19 8.14 10.49 2.95
N THR A 20 9.32 10.47 3.58
CA THR A 20 10.27 9.34 3.48
C THR A 20 9.72 8.05 4.08
N ILE A 21 9.06 8.13 5.24
CA ILE A 21 8.41 6.96 5.88
C ILE A 21 7.32 6.39 4.98
N SER A 22 6.50 7.26 4.39
CA SER A 22 5.41 6.85 3.49
C SER A 22 5.95 6.16 2.23
N LEU A 23 7.05 6.67 1.68
CA LEU A 23 7.69 6.10 0.50
C LEU A 23 8.35 4.75 0.81
N ALA A 24 9.04 4.65 1.95
CA ALA A 24 9.65 3.40 2.41
C ALA A 24 8.60 2.31 2.65
N LYS A 25 7.47 2.65 3.29
CA LYS A 25 6.36 1.72 3.49
C LYS A 25 5.78 1.25 2.16
N MET A 26 5.60 2.16 1.19
CA MET A 26 5.09 1.80 -0.14
C MET A 26 6.04 0.85 -0.87
N SER A 27 7.35 1.13 -0.87
CA SER A 27 8.38 0.26 -1.47
C SER A 27 8.35 -1.15 -0.88
N ASN A 28 8.28 -1.27 0.45
CA ASN A 28 8.27 -2.57 1.10
C ASN A 28 6.99 -3.37 0.76
N VAL A 29 5.84 -2.70 0.63
CA VAL A 29 4.58 -3.35 0.22
C VAL A 29 4.64 -3.82 -1.23
N GLU A 30 5.21 -3.01 -2.14
CA GLU A 30 5.42 -3.43 -3.53
C GLU A 30 6.31 -4.67 -3.61
N ASP A 31 7.40 -4.70 -2.83
CA ASP A 31 8.31 -5.85 -2.80
C ASP A 31 7.64 -7.11 -2.24
N CYS A 32 6.74 -6.96 -1.26
CA CYS A 32 5.89 -8.05 -0.80
C CYS A 32 4.95 -8.56 -1.89
N ILE A 33 4.33 -7.67 -2.67
CA ILE A 33 3.44 -8.07 -3.76
C ILE A 33 4.25 -8.80 -4.85
N ARG A 34 5.40 -8.26 -5.27
CA ARG A 34 6.28 -8.89 -6.28
C ARG A 34 6.73 -10.28 -5.85
N ARG A 35 7.11 -10.47 -4.58
CA ARG A 35 7.48 -11.79 -4.03
C ARG A 35 6.32 -12.77 -3.99
N ASN A 36 5.14 -12.31 -3.60
CA ASN A 36 3.93 -13.13 -3.63
C ASN A 36 3.60 -13.63 -5.05
N ILE A 37 3.81 -12.80 -6.07
CA ILE A 37 3.64 -13.19 -7.49
C ILE A 37 4.70 -14.21 -7.90
N ALA A 38 5.94 -14.04 -7.46
CA ALA A 38 7.04 -14.95 -7.76
C ALA A 38 7.01 -16.27 -6.97
N HIS A 39 6.04 -16.46 -6.06
CA HIS A 39 5.91 -17.62 -5.17
C HIS A 39 7.18 -17.93 -4.35
N VAL A 40 7.94 -16.90 -3.98
CA VAL A 40 9.16 -17.07 -3.18
C VAL A 40 8.83 -16.85 -1.71
N GLU A 41 8.89 -17.92 -0.90
CA GLU A 41 8.86 -17.80 0.56
C GLU A 41 10.27 -17.46 1.08
N THR A 42 10.39 -16.34 1.78
CA THR A 42 11.67 -15.84 2.33
C THR A 42 11.54 -15.56 3.83
N PRO A 43 12.64 -15.53 4.61
CA PRO A 43 12.58 -15.12 6.02
C PRO A 43 12.00 -13.71 6.26
N GLU A 44 12.02 -12.85 5.24
CA GLU A 44 11.38 -11.52 5.22
C GLU A 44 9.84 -11.58 5.10
N ASP A 45 9.26 -12.77 5.01
CA ASP A 45 7.81 -13.00 4.93
C ASP A 45 7.06 -12.53 6.18
N MET A 46 7.75 -12.28 7.29
CA MET A 46 7.11 -11.76 8.50
C MET A 46 6.50 -10.37 8.26
N PHE A 47 7.24 -9.46 7.61
CA PHE A 47 6.71 -8.14 7.25
C PHE A 47 5.54 -8.25 6.27
N CYS A 48 5.67 -9.08 5.22
CA CYS A 48 4.61 -9.27 4.25
C CYS A 48 3.35 -9.91 4.85
N ARG A 49 3.53 -10.83 5.81
CA ARG A 49 2.44 -11.44 6.57
C ARG A 49 1.75 -10.42 7.47
N ASP A 50 2.51 -9.58 8.17
CA ASP A 50 1.94 -8.56 9.05
C ASP A 50 1.24 -7.44 8.27
N GLU A 51 1.80 -6.98 7.15
CA GLU A 51 1.09 -6.07 6.25
C GLU A 51 -0.18 -6.71 5.68
N GLY A 52 -0.15 -7.99 5.29
CA GLY A 52 -1.34 -8.72 4.89
C GLY A 52 -2.41 -8.74 5.99
N ARG A 53 -2.03 -8.93 7.25
CA ARG A 53 -2.96 -8.84 8.39
C ARG A 53 -3.52 -7.42 8.55
N ILE A 54 -2.68 -6.39 8.46
CA ILE A 54 -3.10 -4.99 8.57
C ILE A 54 -4.13 -4.66 7.48
N VAL A 55 -3.87 -5.05 6.24
CA VAL A 55 -4.79 -4.86 5.11
C VAL A 55 -6.11 -5.61 5.37
N MET A 56 -6.05 -6.85 5.86
CA MET A 56 -7.26 -7.62 6.22
C MET A 56 -8.10 -6.90 7.29
N TYR A 57 -7.46 -6.43 8.36
CA TYR A 57 -8.15 -5.71 9.44
C TYR A 57 -8.77 -4.40 8.93
N PHE A 58 -8.01 -3.62 8.16
CA PHE A 58 -8.52 -2.38 7.57
C PHE A 58 -9.73 -2.66 6.67
N LEU A 59 -9.66 -3.70 5.86
CA LEU A 59 -10.74 -4.10 4.97
C LEU A 59 -12.01 -4.49 5.75
N LYS A 60 -11.87 -5.25 6.84
CA LYS A 60 -13.00 -5.62 7.70
C LYS A 60 -13.67 -4.43 8.37
N LEU A 61 -12.87 -3.43 8.76
CA LEU A 61 -13.37 -2.23 9.46
C LEU A 61 -14.01 -1.21 8.50
N ASN A 62 -13.38 -0.97 7.36
CA ASN A 62 -13.79 0.12 6.45
C ASN A 62 -14.60 -0.37 5.25
N GLY A 63 -14.57 -1.68 4.95
CA GLY A 63 -15.20 -2.24 3.76
C GLY A 63 -14.49 -1.89 2.45
N THR A 64 -13.29 -1.29 2.51
CA THR A 64 -12.46 -0.93 1.35
C THR A 64 -10.98 -1.24 1.61
N PHE A 65 -10.19 -1.37 0.54
CA PHE A 65 -8.74 -1.51 0.67
C PHE A 65 -8.08 -0.19 1.09
N PRO A 66 -6.99 -0.23 1.88
CA PRO A 66 -6.18 0.96 2.15
C PRO A 66 -5.61 1.56 0.87
N HIS A 67 -5.65 2.88 0.74
CA HIS A 67 -5.15 3.59 -0.44
C HIS A 67 -3.69 3.24 -0.79
N TYR A 68 -2.80 3.19 0.21
CA TYR A 68 -1.38 2.84 -0.01
C TYR A 68 -1.20 1.44 -0.60
N TYR A 69 -2.08 0.49 -0.24
CA TYR A 69 -2.03 -0.87 -0.72
C TYR A 69 -2.51 -0.96 -2.17
N VAL A 70 -3.60 -0.26 -2.51
CA VAL A 70 -4.06 -0.16 -3.91
C VAL A 70 -2.99 0.52 -4.77
N LYS A 71 -2.30 1.53 -4.24
CA LYS A 71 -1.21 2.23 -4.94
C LYS A 71 -0.05 1.29 -5.26
N ALA A 72 0.38 0.51 -4.28
CA ALA A 72 1.43 -0.47 -4.45
C ALA A 72 1.04 -1.54 -5.48
N LEU A 73 -0.22 -2.03 -5.46
CA LEU A 73 -0.73 -2.95 -6.48
C LEU A 73 -0.66 -2.33 -7.88
N CYS A 74 -1.17 -1.11 -8.04
CA CYS A 74 -1.14 -0.40 -9.32
C CYS A 74 0.27 -0.23 -9.84
N ASN A 75 1.23 0.16 -8.99
CA ASN A 75 2.63 0.30 -9.39
C ASN A 75 3.23 -1.04 -9.83
N VAL A 76 2.96 -2.14 -9.12
CA VAL A 76 3.47 -3.48 -9.48
C VAL A 76 2.87 -3.98 -10.79
N PHE A 77 1.58 -3.71 -11.04
CA PHE A 77 0.89 -4.16 -12.25
C PHE A 77 0.91 -3.16 -13.40
N GLY A 78 1.64 -2.05 -13.29
CA GLY A 78 1.77 -1.04 -14.36
C GLY A 78 0.46 -0.29 -14.64
N ASN A 79 -0.31 0.03 -13.60
CA ASN A 79 -1.62 0.69 -13.65
C ASN A 79 -2.69 -0.08 -14.44
N ASP A 80 -2.56 -1.40 -14.53
CA ASP A 80 -3.52 -2.30 -15.16
C ASP A 80 -4.62 -2.70 -14.15
N ASP A 81 -5.76 -2.00 -14.19
CA ASP A 81 -6.92 -2.24 -13.32
C ASP A 81 -7.39 -3.71 -13.36
N MET A 82 -7.31 -4.38 -14.53
CA MET A 82 -7.76 -5.76 -14.66
C MET A 82 -6.84 -6.71 -13.90
N LYS A 83 -5.52 -6.54 -14.02
CA LYS A 83 -4.54 -7.35 -13.27
C LYS A 83 -4.63 -7.11 -11.77
N VAL A 84 -4.83 -5.86 -11.34
CA VAL A 84 -5.04 -5.52 -9.93
C VAL A 84 -6.28 -6.24 -9.38
N LYS A 85 -7.41 -6.16 -10.09
CA LYS A 85 -8.65 -6.83 -9.69
C LYS A 85 -8.50 -8.35 -9.66
N GLN A 86 -7.84 -8.92 -10.67
CA GLN A 86 -7.59 -10.37 -10.72
C GLN A 86 -6.70 -10.83 -9.57
N TYR A 87 -5.59 -10.15 -9.30
CA TYR A 87 -4.72 -10.46 -8.17
C TYR A 87 -5.47 -10.41 -6.83
N VAL A 88 -6.29 -9.37 -6.63
CA VAL A 88 -7.05 -9.22 -5.40
C VAL A 88 -8.09 -10.34 -5.25
N LEU A 89 -8.76 -10.73 -6.34
CA LEU A 89 -9.69 -11.86 -6.38
C LEU A 89 -9.02 -13.19 -6.01
N GLU A 90 -7.82 -13.44 -6.53
CA GLU A 90 -7.08 -14.67 -6.27
C GLU A 90 -6.49 -14.72 -4.85
N LYS A 91 -6.01 -13.57 -4.35
CA LYS A 91 -5.31 -13.50 -3.06
C LYS A 91 -6.26 -13.41 -1.86
N TRP A 92 -7.43 -12.83 -2.02
CA TRP A 92 -8.36 -12.54 -0.92
C TRP A 92 -9.68 -13.30 -1.10
N LEU A 93 -10.04 -14.10 -0.09
CA LEU A 93 -11.28 -14.88 -0.12
C LEU A 93 -12.51 -14.02 0.21
N ASN A 94 -13.66 -14.38 -0.38
CA ASN A 94 -14.99 -13.85 -0.04
C ASN A 94 -15.17 -12.34 -0.22
N LEU A 95 -14.50 -11.74 -1.21
CA LEU A 95 -14.71 -10.31 -1.53
C LEU A 95 -16.04 -10.09 -2.26
N SER A 96 -16.71 -8.98 -1.96
CA SER A 96 -17.90 -8.57 -2.70
C SER A 96 -17.52 -8.00 -4.07
N LYS A 97 -18.38 -8.22 -5.08
CA LYS A 97 -18.18 -7.64 -6.43
C LYS A 97 -18.01 -6.12 -6.39
N LYS A 98 -18.81 -5.44 -5.54
CA LYS A 98 -18.74 -3.98 -5.33
C LYS A 98 -17.36 -3.51 -4.88
N LEU A 99 -16.72 -4.26 -3.98
CA LEU A 99 -15.38 -3.95 -3.49
C LEU A 99 -14.32 -4.10 -4.58
N ILE A 100 -14.41 -5.15 -5.39
CA ILE A 100 -13.48 -5.37 -6.50
C ILE A 100 -13.67 -4.28 -7.56
N ASP A 101 -14.91 -3.93 -7.88
CA ASP A 101 -15.23 -2.88 -8.84
C ASP A 101 -14.76 -1.50 -8.37
N SER A 102 -14.68 -1.27 -7.05
CA SER A 102 -14.15 -0.01 -6.49
C SER A 102 -12.63 0.15 -6.60
N LEU A 103 -11.89 -0.90 -6.94
CA LEU A 103 -10.45 -0.81 -7.19
C LEU A 103 -10.22 -0.12 -8.54
N SER A 104 -9.41 0.93 -8.54
CA SER A 104 -8.94 1.58 -9.76
C SER A 104 -7.60 2.26 -9.53
N CYS A 105 -6.74 2.19 -10.54
CA CYS A 105 -5.45 2.87 -10.63
C CYS A 105 -5.56 4.31 -11.15
N ALA A 106 -6.74 4.72 -11.65
CA ALA A 106 -6.94 6.02 -12.29
C ALA A 106 -6.92 7.24 -11.35
N SER A 107 -6.79 7.03 -10.03
CA SER A 107 -6.97 8.08 -9.01
C SER A 107 -5.95 8.06 -7.87
N LEU A 108 -4.78 7.43 -8.07
CA LEU A 108 -3.77 7.14 -7.03
C LEU A 108 -2.48 7.94 -7.09
#